data_AF-A0A918ET02-F1
#
_entry.id   AF-A0A918ET02-F1
#
_cell.length_a   1.000
_cell.length_b   1.000
_cell.length_c   1.000
_cell.angle_alpha   90.00
_cell.angle_beta   90.00
_cell.angle_gamma   90.00
#
_symmetry.space_group_name_H-M   'P 1'
#
loop_
_entity.id
_entity.type
_entity.pdbx_description
1 polymer ?
#
loop_
_entity_poly.entity_id
_entity_poly.type
_entity_poly.pdbx_seq_one_letter_code
_entity_poly.pdbx_strand_id
1 'polypeptide(L)'
;MSGAGPVEPGEGTRAWDAGRGVPPGRGPSRERLAGLYAHHRRAVLAGAAAAVSLAADGSLHTTREEAPEPLAIAPSQVVRVTYLGAEYLPPPTPTREFSFAVKITAHPGPPVTVTDIPQPYSAISLTTAPRPPFSAEAGSGHRTVITMHVTDCTHVPRNAGLPFLDVTLRNAHVIQNHSFILGERYARDVSRSIGALCANDTESSAKPQDTAEFTPAHPAGSHYSDRANQPEFHRSPHRVPLCITSCHNKRVTASVRLSSTFPAHA
;
A
#
# COMPACT_ATOMS: atom_id res chain seq x y z
N MET A 1 -50.97 -8.03 73.41
CA MET A 1 -52.00 -7.17 74.04
C MET A 1 -51.36 -6.47 75.21
N SER A 2 -51.53 -5.14 75.27
CA SER A 2 -51.54 -4.25 76.46
C SER A 2 -50.43 -4.44 77.51
N GLY A 3 -49.64 -3.44 77.90
CA GLY A 3 -49.88 -2.00 78.01
C GLY A 3 -49.20 -1.52 79.31
N ALA A 4 -49.02 -0.20 79.43
CA ALA A 4 -48.55 0.57 80.60
C ALA A 4 -47.07 0.36 81.00
N GLY A 5 -46.26 1.39 81.26
CA GLY A 5 -46.47 2.83 81.32
C GLY A 5 -45.13 3.51 81.69
N PRO A 6 -45.01 4.84 81.54
CA PRO A 6 -43.76 5.57 81.79
C PRO A 6 -43.37 5.54 83.27
N VAL A 7 -42.07 5.36 83.55
CA VAL A 7 -41.51 5.53 84.90
C VAL A 7 -41.17 7.01 85.08
N GLU A 8 -41.89 7.64 86.01
CA GLU A 8 -41.65 8.98 86.55
C GLU A 8 -40.27 9.07 87.23
N PRO A 9 -39.44 10.07 86.90
CA PRO A 9 -38.29 10.43 87.72
C PRO A 9 -38.77 11.18 88.97
N GLY A 10 -38.54 10.55 90.13
CA GLY A 10 -38.89 11.07 91.45
C GLY A 10 -38.17 12.36 91.83
N GLU A 11 -38.88 13.14 92.64
CA GLU A 11 -38.49 14.42 93.24
C GLU A 11 -37.19 14.32 94.06
N GLY A 12 -36.29 15.31 93.91
CA GLY A 12 -35.24 15.44 94.90
C GLY A 12 -33.95 16.22 94.61
N THR A 13 -33.84 17.00 93.52
CA THR A 13 -32.66 17.88 93.36
C THR A 13 -33.03 19.23 92.74
N ARG A 14 -33.48 20.16 93.60
CA ARG A 14 -33.20 21.61 93.46
C ARG A 14 -31.91 21.89 94.26
N ALA A 15 -31.05 22.87 93.99
CA ALA A 15 -31.17 24.15 93.31
C ALA A 15 -29.80 24.52 92.69
N TRP A 16 -29.72 25.37 91.66
CA TRP A 16 -29.54 26.80 91.92
C TRP A 16 -30.18 27.65 90.83
N ASP A 17 -31.13 28.48 91.26
CA ASP A 17 -31.54 29.69 90.55
C ASP A 17 -30.41 30.71 90.67
N ALA A 18 -29.83 31.09 89.53
CA ALA A 18 -29.23 32.41 89.35
C ALA A 18 -29.35 32.81 87.88
N GLY A 19 -30.01 33.94 87.62
CA GLY A 19 -29.84 34.68 86.37
C GLY A 19 -31.04 34.71 85.45
N ARG A 20 -32.09 35.42 85.89
CA ARG A 20 -33.12 35.98 85.03
C ARG A 20 -32.49 36.82 83.90
N GLY A 21 -32.85 36.50 82.66
CA GLY A 21 -33.02 37.48 81.59
C GLY A 21 -31.90 37.60 80.56
N VAL A 22 -31.99 36.81 79.48
CA VAL A 22 -31.64 37.27 78.12
C VAL A 22 -32.66 36.67 77.15
N PRO A 23 -33.41 37.47 76.36
CA PRO A 23 -34.30 36.93 75.33
C PRO A 23 -33.47 36.18 74.28
N PRO A 24 -34.01 35.18 73.55
CA PRO A 24 -33.33 34.60 72.41
C PRO A 24 -33.21 35.68 71.35
N GLY A 25 -32.09 36.40 71.36
CA GLY A 25 -31.67 37.23 70.25
C GLY A 25 -31.52 36.31 69.06
N ARG A 26 -32.56 36.26 68.22
CA ARG A 26 -32.45 35.82 66.82
C ARG A 26 -31.40 36.71 66.18
N GLY A 27 -30.15 36.27 66.25
CA GLY A 27 -29.05 36.89 65.55
C GLY A 27 -29.28 36.68 64.05
N PRO A 28 -29.43 37.73 63.23
CA PRO A 28 -29.59 37.61 61.78
C PRO A 28 -28.29 37.16 61.07
N SER A 29 -27.31 36.62 61.80
CA SER A 29 -25.98 36.28 61.30
C SER A 29 -25.87 34.84 60.82
N ARG A 30 -26.49 33.86 61.50
CA ARG A 30 -26.34 32.44 61.13
C ARG A 30 -27.07 32.07 59.84
N GLU A 31 -28.25 32.64 59.63
CA GLU A 31 -29.03 32.45 58.39
C GLU A 31 -28.39 33.19 57.19
N ARG A 32 -27.84 34.40 57.41
CA ARG A 32 -27.08 35.11 56.38
C ARG A 32 -25.81 34.37 55.97
N LEU A 33 -25.06 33.83 56.93
CA LEU A 33 -23.86 33.03 56.65
C LEU A 33 -24.20 31.73 55.93
N ALA A 34 -25.29 31.05 56.31
CA ALA A 34 -25.78 29.87 55.60
C ALA A 34 -26.23 30.20 54.16
N GLY A 35 -26.87 31.35 53.95
CA GLY A 35 -27.25 31.85 52.62
C GLY A 35 -26.04 32.15 51.74
N LEU A 36 -25.03 32.84 52.28
CA LEU A 36 -23.76 33.10 51.59
C LEU A 36 -23.02 31.81 51.25
N TYR A 37 -22.96 30.85 52.17
CA TYR A 37 -22.35 29.53 51.94
C TYR A 37 -23.10 28.74 50.85
N ALA A 38 -24.43 28.78 50.86
CA ALA A 38 -25.24 28.17 49.81
C ALA A 38 -25.02 28.83 48.44
N HIS A 39 -24.83 30.15 48.39
CA HIS A 39 -24.53 30.89 47.17
C HIS A 39 -23.11 30.56 46.65
N HIS A 40 -22.11 30.54 47.52
CA HIS A 40 -20.75 30.11 47.18
C HIS A 40 -20.72 28.66 46.69
N ARG A 41 -21.44 27.75 47.36
CA ARG A 41 -21.54 26.35 46.94
C ARG A 41 -22.16 26.22 45.55
N ARG A 42 -23.21 27.00 45.24
CA ARG A 42 -23.82 27.02 43.90
C ARG A 42 -22.86 27.58 42.85
N ALA A 43 -22.15 28.67 43.18
CA ALA A 43 -21.16 29.25 42.27
C ALA A 43 -20.00 28.29 41.99
N VAL A 44 -19.50 27.58 43.01
CA VAL A 44 -18.45 26.57 42.87
C VAL A 44 -18.92 25.39 42.02
N LEU A 45 -20.15 24.89 42.24
CA LEU A 45 -20.70 23.80 41.44
C LEU A 45 -20.92 24.21 39.99
N ALA A 46 -21.41 25.43 39.74
CA ALA A 46 -21.58 25.95 38.39
C ALA A 46 -20.23 26.12 37.68
N GLY A 47 -19.22 26.66 38.37
CA GLY A 47 -17.86 26.77 37.85
C GLY A 47 -17.22 25.42 37.55
N ALA A 48 -17.39 24.43 38.44
CA ALA A 48 -16.90 23.08 38.23
C ALA A 48 -17.58 22.40 37.04
N ALA A 49 -18.89 22.54 36.89
CA ALA A 49 -19.62 22.00 35.74
C ALA A 49 -19.14 22.63 34.42
N ALA A 50 -18.97 23.95 34.38
CA ALA A 50 -18.45 24.64 33.21
C ALA A 50 -17.01 24.19 32.85
N ALA A 51 -16.15 23.99 33.84
CA ALA A 51 -14.80 23.50 33.62
C ALA A 51 -14.79 22.06 33.05
N VAL A 52 -15.67 21.18 33.55
CA VAL A 52 -15.82 19.81 33.02
C VAL A 52 -16.35 19.82 31.59
N SER A 53 -17.33 20.66 31.28
CA SER A 53 -17.83 20.82 29.91
C SER A 53 -16.72 21.30 28.96
N LEU A 54 -15.99 22.34 29.33
CA LEU A 54 -14.87 22.85 28.51
C LEU A 54 -13.75 21.84 28.34
N ALA A 55 -13.42 21.07 29.38
CA ALA A 55 -12.43 20.00 29.29
C ALA A 55 -12.92 18.85 28.39
N ALA A 56 -14.21 18.50 28.47
CA ALA A 56 -14.82 17.48 27.61
C ALA A 56 -14.85 17.92 26.15
N ASP A 57 -15.31 19.14 25.86
CA ASP A 57 -15.35 19.70 24.51
C ASP A 57 -13.94 19.86 23.92
N GLY A 58 -12.98 20.31 24.74
CA GLY A 58 -11.57 20.34 24.39
C GLY A 58 -11.05 18.95 24.05
N SER A 59 -11.36 17.93 24.87
CA SER A 59 -10.95 16.56 24.59
C SER A 59 -11.55 16.03 23.29
N LEU A 60 -12.84 16.29 23.03
CA LEU A 60 -13.54 15.89 21.82
C LEU A 60 -12.99 16.57 20.57
N HIS A 61 -12.53 17.81 20.69
CA HIS A 61 -11.83 18.51 19.62
C HIS A 61 -10.40 17.98 19.40
N THR A 62 -9.68 17.61 20.46
CA THR A 62 -8.34 16.98 20.30
C THR A 62 -8.40 15.57 19.74
N THR A 63 -9.51 14.85 19.95
CA THR A 63 -9.72 13.49 19.41
C THR A 63 -10.47 13.48 18.09
N ARG A 64 -10.73 14.65 17.48
CA ARG A 64 -11.35 14.68 16.16
C ARG A 64 -10.31 14.22 15.14
N GLU A 65 -10.36 12.93 14.79
CA GLU A 65 -9.61 12.39 13.66
C GLU A 65 -9.87 13.27 12.43
N GLU A 66 -8.77 13.74 11.83
CA GLU A 66 -8.75 14.41 10.54
C GLU A 66 -9.66 13.62 9.59
N ALA A 67 -10.54 14.32 8.85
CA ALA A 67 -11.38 13.65 7.86
C ALA A 67 -10.47 12.82 6.93
N PRO A 68 -10.83 11.56 6.59
CA PRO A 68 -10.00 10.76 5.71
C PRO A 68 -9.69 11.54 4.44
N GLU A 69 -8.40 11.77 4.16
CA GLU A 69 -8.01 12.40 2.90
C GLU A 69 -8.67 11.64 1.75
N PRO A 70 -9.20 12.33 0.72
CA PRO A 70 -9.70 11.66 -0.47
C PRO A 70 -8.65 10.68 -0.97
N LEU A 71 -9.03 9.41 -1.11
CA LEU A 71 -8.10 8.33 -1.47
C LEU A 71 -7.32 8.74 -2.72
N ALA A 72 -6.03 9.01 -2.55
CA ALA A 72 -5.16 9.39 -3.66
C ALA A 72 -5.11 8.24 -4.67
N ILE A 73 -5.53 8.51 -5.91
CA ILE A 73 -5.51 7.52 -6.99
C ILE A 73 -4.05 7.19 -7.30
N ALA A 74 -3.69 5.92 -7.21
CA ALA A 74 -2.35 5.47 -7.52
C ALA A 74 -2.07 5.64 -9.04
N PRO A 75 -0.88 6.10 -9.44
CA PRO A 75 -0.53 6.30 -10.86
C PRO A 75 -0.77 5.06 -11.74
N SER A 76 -0.48 3.87 -11.21
CA SER A 76 -0.73 2.59 -11.89
C SER A 76 -2.20 2.31 -12.21
N GLN A 77 -3.15 2.92 -11.51
CA GLN A 77 -4.58 2.72 -11.76
C GLN A 77 -5.08 3.50 -12.99
N VAL A 78 -4.38 4.56 -13.37
CA VAL A 78 -4.76 5.42 -14.51
C VAL A 78 -3.84 5.25 -15.70
N VAL A 79 -2.63 4.74 -15.52
CA VAL A 79 -1.69 4.47 -16.62
C VAL A 79 -1.87 3.08 -17.20
N ARG A 80 -1.84 2.98 -18.52
CA ARG A 80 -1.76 1.74 -19.27
C ARG A 80 -0.53 1.76 -20.17
N VAL A 81 0.19 0.64 -20.21
CA VAL A 81 1.31 0.41 -21.12
C VAL A 81 0.94 -0.71 -22.10
N THR A 82 1.03 -0.43 -23.39
CA THR A 82 0.67 -1.37 -24.46
C THR A 82 1.88 -1.64 -25.34
N TYR A 83 2.20 -2.91 -25.58
CA TYR A 83 3.26 -3.27 -26.52
C TYR A 83 2.81 -3.02 -27.97
N LEU A 84 3.62 -2.31 -28.74
CA LEU A 84 3.34 -2.01 -30.15
C LEU A 84 4.05 -2.99 -31.09
N GLY A 85 5.26 -3.43 -30.74
CA GLY A 85 6.04 -4.37 -31.53
C GLY A 85 7.54 -4.14 -31.43
N ALA A 86 8.30 -5.10 -31.96
CA ALA A 86 9.74 -4.97 -32.14
C ALA A 86 10.03 -3.93 -33.22
N GLU A 87 11.05 -3.11 -32.97
CA GLU A 87 11.57 -2.13 -33.91
C GLU A 87 12.78 -2.74 -34.58
N TYR A 88 12.62 -3.16 -35.84
CA TYR A 88 13.72 -3.65 -36.65
C TYR A 88 14.36 -2.48 -37.38
N LEU A 89 15.24 -1.76 -36.68
CA LEU A 89 16.23 -0.94 -37.36
C LEU A 89 17.53 -1.76 -37.44
N PRO A 90 18.03 -2.10 -38.64
CA PRO A 90 19.34 -2.71 -38.76
C PRO A 90 20.37 -1.70 -38.25
N PRO A 91 21.11 -2.01 -37.17
CA PRO A 91 22.09 -1.08 -36.65
C PRO A 91 23.23 -0.92 -37.67
N PRO A 92 23.87 0.26 -37.72
CA PRO A 92 24.98 0.53 -38.64
C PRO A 92 26.23 -0.34 -38.35
N THR A 93 26.24 -1.02 -37.21
CA THR A 93 27.29 -1.95 -36.75
C THR A 93 26.63 -3.14 -36.06
N PRO A 94 27.24 -4.34 -36.03
CA PRO A 94 26.72 -5.46 -35.25
C PRO A 94 26.79 -5.13 -33.75
N THR A 95 25.73 -4.54 -33.23
CA THR A 95 25.56 -4.19 -31.82
C THR A 95 24.75 -5.27 -31.11
N ARG A 96 25.08 -5.52 -29.83
CA ARG A 96 24.29 -6.37 -28.94
C ARG A 96 23.04 -5.65 -28.44
N GLU A 97 22.29 -5.03 -29.34
CA GLU A 97 21.12 -4.23 -29.00
C GLU A 97 19.89 -4.64 -29.82
N PHE A 98 18.72 -4.43 -29.24
CA PHE A 98 17.46 -4.53 -29.95
C PHE A 98 16.47 -3.53 -29.39
N SER A 99 15.54 -3.08 -30.23
CA SER A 99 14.56 -2.08 -29.84
C SER A 99 13.13 -2.59 -29.99
N PHE A 100 12.22 -2.05 -29.20
CA PHE A 100 10.79 -2.24 -29.33
C PHE A 100 10.04 -1.00 -28.90
N ALA A 101 8.80 -0.86 -29.36
CA ALA A 101 7.96 0.27 -29.00
C ALA A 101 6.84 -0.14 -28.05
N VAL A 102 6.57 0.75 -27.10
CA VAL A 102 5.39 0.71 -26.24
C VAL A 102 4.60 2.00 -26.39
N LYS A 103 3.30 1.93 -26.13
CA LYS A 103 2.43 3.09 -26.00
C LYS A 103 2.04 3.23 -24.53
N ILE A 104 2.37 4.38 -23.95
CA ILE A 104 2.03 4.75 -22.58
C ILE A 104 0.90 5.77 -22.63
N THR A 105 -0.25 5.42 -22.07
CA THR A 105 -1.46 6.24 -22.05
C THR A 105 -1.95 6.43 -20.62
N ALA A 106 -2.39 7.64 -20.27
CA ALA A 106 -3.17 7.87 -19.08
C ALA A 106 -4.68 7.88 -19.40
N HIS A 107 -5.49 7.40 -18.45
CA HIS A 107 -6.92 7.70 -18.40
C HIS A 107 -7.13 9.11 -17.83
N PRO A 108 -8.30 9.73 -18.07
CA PRO A 108 -8.63 11.00 -17.44
C PRO A 108 -8.43 10.95 -15.91
N GLY A 109 -7.67 11.88 -15.35
CA GLY A 109 -7.31 11.89 -13.94
C GLY A 109 -6.15 12.84 -13.61
N PRO A 110 -5.53 12.68 -12.43
CA PRO A 110 -4.35 13.45 -12.06
C PRO A 110 -3.23 13.26 -13.09
N PRO A 111 -2.44 14.32 -13.40
CA PRO A 111 -1.32 14.18 -14.31
C PRO A 111 -0.31 13.16 -13.76
N VAL A 112 0.11 12.24 -14.61
CA VAL A 112 1.12 11.23 -14.27
C VAL A 112 2.36 11.46 -15.13
N THR A 113 3.53 11.41 -14.49
CA THR A 113 4.84 11.49 -15.15
C THR A 113 5.51 10.12 -15.06
N VAL A 114 6.03 9.64 -16.18
CA VAL A 114 6.99 8.53 -16.21
C VAL A 114 8.35 9.12 -15.85
N THR A 115 8.91 8.71 -14.72
CA THR A 115 10.20 9.24 -14.24
C THR A 115 11.36 8.32 -14.52
N ASP A 116 11.12 7.02 -14.64
CA ASP A 116 12.14 6.03 -14.96
C ASP A 116 11.53 4.75 -15.55
N ILE A 117 12.32 3.99 -16.30
CA ILE A 117 11.97 2.66 -16.84
C ILE A 117 13.17 1.73 -16.57
N PRO A 118 13.27 1.17 -15.35
CA PRO A 118 14.40 0.34 -14.97
C PRO A 118 14.33 -1.07 -15.59
N GLN A 119 15.47 -1.74 -15.62
CA GLN A 119 15.58 -3.16 -15.97
C GLN A 119 16.24 -3.91 -14.80
N PRO A 120 15.58 -4.90 -14.16
CA PRO A 120 16.15 -5.62 -13.01
C PRO A 120 17.33 -6.56 -13.31
N TYR A 121 17.69 -6.78 -14.58
CA TYR A 121 18.79 -7.68 -14.96
C TYR A 121 20.10 -6.91 -15.18
N SER A 122 21.16 -7.25 -14.45
CA SER A 122 22.50 -6.65 -14.61
C SER A 122 23.13 -6.90 -15.99
N ALA A 123 22.72 -7.97 -16.66
CA ALA A 123 23.17 -8.35 -18.01
C ALA A 123 22.49 -7.55 -19.14
N ILE A 124 21.57 -6.63 -18.79
CA ILE A 124 20.83 -5.81 -19.74
C ILE A 124 20.81 -4.36 -19.24
N SER A 125 21.24 -3.41 -20.07
CA SER A 125 20.96 -1.99 -19.85
C SER A 125 19.91 -1.48 -20.84
N LEU A 126 19.28 -0.37 -20.53
CA LEU A 126 18.08 0.09 -21.25
C LEU A 126 18.15 1.60 -21.48
N THR A 127 17.83 2.03 -22.68
CA THR A 127 17.69 3.44 -23.06
C THR A 127 16.33 3.66 -23.70
N THR A 128 15.73 4.82 -23.50
CA THR A 128 14.40 5.12 -24.04
C THR A 128 14.36 6.42 -24.84
N ALA A 129 13.44 6.48 -25.79
CA ALA A 129 13.07 7.67 -26.53
C ALA A 129 11.53 7.84 -26.51
N PRO A 130 10.98 8.89 -25.86
CA PRO A 130 11.69 9.95 -25.15
C PRO A 130 12.42 9.43 -23.89
N ARG A 131 13.44 10.17 -23.45
CA ARG A 131 14.16 9.91 -22.21
C ARG A 131 13.33 10.44 -21.02
N PRO A 132 13.04 9.63 -19.98
CA PRO A 132 12.42 10.11 -18.75
C PRO A 132 13.20 11.28 -18.12
N PRO A 133 12.50 12.20 -17.43
CA PRO A 133 11.07 12.18 -17.19
C PRO A 133 10.23 12.69 -18.38
N PHE A 134 9.04 12.11 -18.61
CA PHE A 134 8.05 12.62 -19.56
C PHE A 134 6.62 12.39 -19.06
N SER A 135 5.67 13.23 -19.51
CA SER A 135 4.26 13.12 -19.10
C SER A 135 3.58 11.92 -19.77
N ALA A 136 2.66 11.25 -19.08
CA ALA A 136 1.74 10.30 -19.70
C ALA A 136 0.47 11.08 -20.11
N GLU A 137 0.34 11.37 -21.40
CA GLU A 137 -0.83 12.07 -21.94
C GLU A 137 -2.12 11.25 -21.83
N ALA A 138 -3.21 11.95 -21.49
CA ALA A 138 -4.54 11.38 -21.55
C ALA A 138 -4.97 11.20 -23.02
N GLY A 139 -5.48 10.01 -23.36
CA GLY A 139 -6.03 9.74 -24.70
C GLY A 139 -5.02 9.15 -25.70
N SER A 140 -4.38 9.99 -26.53
CA SER A 140 -3.53 9.57 -27.66
C SER A 140 -2.34 8.70 -27.23
N GLY A 141 -1.80 8.97 -26.05
CA GLY A 141 -0.65 8.29 -25.45
C GLY A 141 0.67 8.60 -26.14
N HIS A 142 1.76 8.48 -25.40
CA HIS A 142 3.10 8.61 -25.94
C HIS A 142 3.60 7.27 -26.45
N ARG A 143 4.10 7.27 -27.69
CA ARG A 143 4.93 6.19 -28.18
C ARG A 143 6.33 6.34 -27.61
N THR A 144 6.79 5.32 -26.88
CA THR A 144 8.13 5.25 -26.29
C THR A 144 8.87 4.07 -26.92
N VAL A 145 10.00 4.35 -27.56
CA VAL A 145 10.94 3.32 -28.01
C VAL A 145 11.84 2.97 -26.85
N ILE A 146 11.98 1.69 -26.59
CA ILE A 146 12.90 1.11 -25.62
C ILE A 146 13.96 0.34 -26.41
N THR A 147 15.22 0.69 -26.18
CA THR A 147 16.39 -0.02 -26.71
C THR A 147 17.06 -0.74 -25.55
N MET A 148 17.12 -2.06 -25.65
CA MET A 148 17.84 -2.92 -24.71
C MET A 148 19.23 -3.22 -25.25
N HIS A 149 20.23 -3.12 -24.39
CA HIS A 149 21.63 -3.44 -24.65
C HIS A 149 22.00 -4.66 -23.83
N VAL A 150 22.35 -5.76 -24.49
CA VAL A 150 22.82 -6.98 -23.83
C VAL A 150 24.30 -6.81 -23.54
N THR A 151 24.63 -6.62 -22.26
CA THR A 151 26.01 -6.43 -21.80
C THR A 151 26.73 -7.76 -21.57
N ASP A 152 26.00 -8.81 -21.20
CA ASP A 152 26.56 -10.12 -20.87
C ASP A 152 25.64 -11.30 -21.25
N CYS A 153 26.03 -12.07 -22.26
CA CYS A 153 25.28 -13.23 -22.73
C CYS A 153 25.36 -14.48 -21.83
N THR A 154 26.22 -14.48 -20.81
CA THR A 154 26.33 -15.57 -19.84
C THR A 154 25.27 -15.47 -18.74
N HIS A 155 24.91 -14.24 -18.34
CA HIS A 155 23.95 -13.96 -17.27
C HIS A 155 22.59 -13.45 -17.78
N VAL A 156 22.41 -13.26 -19.09
CA VAL A 156 21.13 -12.83 -19.66
C VAL A 156 20.08 -13.95 -19.62
N PRO A 157 18.82 -13.67 -19.27
CA PRO A 157 17.75 -14.67 -19.34
C PRO A 157 17.44 -15.04 -20.79
N ARG A 158 17.95 -16.18 -21.27
CA ARG A 158 17.74 -16.68 -22.65
C ARG A 158 16.29 -17.08 -22.92
N ASN A 159 15.64 -17.65 -21.91
CA ASN A 159 14.21 -17.89 -21.88
C ASN A 159 13.60 -16.83 -20.99
N ALA A 160 13.62 -15.60 -21.49
CA ALA A 160 12.99 -14.47 -20.87
C ALA A 160 11.47 -14.70 -20.88
N GLY A 161 10.99 -15.48 -19.89
CA GLY A 161 9.68 -15.28 -19.30
C GLY A 161 9.66 -13.93 -18.60
N LEU A 162 10.00 -12.87 -19.33
CA LEU A 162 9.93 -11.47 -18.96
C LEU A 162 8.61 -10.97 -19.50
N PRO A 163 7.47 -11.28 -18.86
CA PRO A 163 6.22 -10.70 -19.28
C PRO A 163 6.14 -9.24 -18.87
N PHE A 164 7.05 -8.74 -18.01
CA PHE A 164 6.92 -7.45 -17.37
C PHE A 164 7.93 -6.38 -17.84
N LEU A 165 7.48 -5.14 -17.78
CA LEU A 165 8.27 -3.92 -17.90
C LEU A 165 8.05 -3.09 -16.64
N ASP A 166 9.13 -2.78 -15.94
CA ASP A 166 9.07 -1.91 -14.77
C ASP A 166 9.04 -0.44 -15.19
N VAL A 167 8.13 0.32 -14.62
CA VAL A 167 7.97 1.75 -14.89
C VAL A 167 7.79 2.47 -13.57
N THR A 168 8.59 3.50 -13.35
CA THR A 168 8.43 4.41 -12.22
C THR A 168 7.51 5.56 -12.63
N LEU A 169 6.38 5.64 -11.96
CA LEU A 169 5.32 6.61 -12.19
C LEU A 169 5.23 7.58 -11.02
N ARG A 170 4.98 8.85 -11.31
CA ARG A 170 4.80 9.90 -10.30
C ARG A 170 3.53 10.70 -10.58
N ASN A 171 2.75 10.97 -9.55
CA ASN A 171 1.75 12.03 -9.56
C ASN A 171 2.01 13.03 -8.41
N ALA A 172 1.07 13.92 -8.11
CA ALA A 172 1.20 14.91 -7.05
C ALA A 172 1.34 14.31 -5.63
N HIS A 173 0.85 13.09 -5.42
CA HIS A 173 0.73 12.47 -4.09
C HIS A 173 1.72 11.33 -3.86
N VAL A 174 2.10 10.59 -4.91
CA VAL A 174 2.88 9.36 -4.77
C VAL A 174 3.82 9.10 -5.95
N ILE A 175 4.96 8.50 -5.64
CA ILE A 175 5.88 7.88 -6.60
C ILE A 175 5.72 6.36 -6.44
N GLN A 176 5.53 5.66 -7.55
CA GLN A 176 5.24 4.24 -7.58
C GLN A 176 6.06 3.52 -8.65
N ASN A 177 6.78 2.48 -8.25
CA ASN A 177 7.37 1.51 -9.18
C ASN A 177 6.31 0.45 -9.49
N HIS A 178 5.99 0.26 -10.77
CA HIS A 178 4.96 -0.69 -11.19
C HIS A 178 5.43 -1.57 -12.36
N SER A 179 5.20 -2.87 -12.24
CA SER A 179 5.55 -3.87 -13.24
C SER A 179 4.34 -4.13 -14.16
N PHE A 180 4.43 -3.71 -15.42
CA PHE A 180 3.38 -3.90 -16.41
C PHE A 180 3.57 -5.18 -17.21
N ILE A 181 2.58 -6.06 -17.21
CA ILE A 181 2.59 -7.27 -18.04
C ILE A 181 2.21 -6.93 -19.48
N LEU A 182 3.16 -7.04 -20.41
CA LEU A 182 3.01 -6.68 -21.82
C LEU A 182 2.54 -7.84 -22.72
N GLY A 183 2.41 -9.04 -22.14
CA GLY A 183 1.86 -10.22 -22.79
C GLY A 183 2.85 -11.04 -23.62
N GLU A 184 2.33 -12.09 -24.26
CA GLU A 184 3.14 -13.12 -24.92
C GLU A 184 3.96 -12.60 -26.11
N ARG A 185 3.41 -11.65 -26.88
CA ARG A 185 4.12 -11.06 -28.04
C ARG A 185 5.42 -10.38 -27.62
N TYR A 186 5.39 -9.62 -26.53
CA TYR A 186 6.57 -8.99 -25.95
C TYR A 186 7.60 -10.03 -25.50
N ALA A 187 7.18 -11.00 -24.66
CA ALA A 187 8.07 -12.03 -24.13
C ALA A 187 8.76 -12.85 -25.25
N ARG A 188 8.02 -13.16 -26.32
CA ARG A 188 8.52 -13.89 -27.48
C ARG A 188 9.54 -13.09 -28.27
N ASP A 189 9.27 -11.81 -28.53
CA ASP A 189 10.17 -10.96 -29.29
C ASP A 189 11.46 -10.69 -28.51
N VAL A 190 11.37 -10.43 -27.20
CA VAL A 190 12.53 -10.27 -26.32
C VAL A 190 13.38 -11.54 -26.29
N SER A 191 12.78 -12.70 -26.06
CA SER A 191 13.52 -13.98 -26.02
C SER A 191 14.20 -14.28 -27.36
N ARG A 192 13.52 -14.03 -28.48
CA ARG A 192 14.08 -14.22 -29.82
C ARG A 192 15.28 -13.29 -30.06
N SER A 193 15.15 -12.02 -29.71
CA SER A 193 16.22 -11.04 -29.88
C SER A 193 17.44 -11.37 -29.03
N ILE A 194 17.25 -11.71 -27.75
CA ILE A 194 18.35 -12.14 -26.88
C ILE A 194 19.03 -13.40 -27.42
N GLY A 195 18.23 -14.40 -27.85
CA GLY A 195 18.76 -15.63 -28.44
C GLY A 195 19.60 -15.36 -29.68
N ALA A 196 19.14 -14.49 -30.58
CA ALA A 196 19.87 -14.11 -31.79
C ALA A 196 21.17 -13.35 -31.48
N LEU A 197 21.14 -12.42 -30.52
CA LEU A 197 22.30 -11.63 -30.13
C LEU A 197 23.38 -12.46 -29.42
N CYS A 198 23.00 -13.53 -28.73
CA CYS A 198 23.90 -14.36 -27.93
C CYS A 198 24.25 -15.72 -28.57
N ALA A 199 23.85 -15.97 -29.82
CA ALA A 199 24.14 -17.23 -30.52
C ALA A 199 25.63 -17.42 -30.84
N ASN A 200 26.37 -16.34 -31.08
CA ASN A 200 27.77 -16.41 -31.52
C ASN A 200 28.77 -16.57 -30.36
N ASP A 201 28.36 -16.25 -29.13
CA ASP A 201 29.21 -16.39 -27.94
C ASP A 201 29.48 -17.87 -27.59
N THR A 202 28.62 -18.78 -28.07
CA THR A 202 28.85 -20.22 -27.94
C THR A 202 29.85 -20.77 -28.96
N GLU A 203 30.08 -20.09 -30.09
CA GLU A 203 31.07 -20.52 -31.09
C GLU A 203 32.48 -20.00 -30.76
N SER A 204 32.59 -18.83 -30.12
CA SER A 204 33.90 -18.27 -29.70
C SER A 204 34.53 -19.01 -28.52
N SER A 205 33.82 -19.97 -27.89
CA SER A 205 34.36 -20.88 -26.87
C SER A 205 34.64 -22.28 -27.42
N ALA A 206 34.74 -22.43 -28.75
CA ALA A 206 35.41 -23.58 -29.35
C ALA A 206 36.91 -23.31 -29.33
N LYS A 207 37.61 -23.97 -28.40
CA LYS A 207 39.08 -24.07 -28.36
C LYS A 207 39.62 -24.43 -29.77
N PRO A 208 40.67 -23.79 -30.29
CA PRO A 208 41.34 -24.27 -31.49
C PRO A 208 41.93 -25.66 -31.17
N GLN A 209 41.36 -26.70 -31.74
CA GLN A 209 42.07 -27.98 -31.82
C GLN A 209 42.97 -27.91 -33.05
N ASP A 210 44.27 -27.91 -32.74
CA ASP A 210 45.37 -28.01 -33.68
C ASP A 210 45.12 -29.08 -34.74
N THR A 211 45.43 -28.65 -35.96
CA THR A 211 45.59 -29.48 -37.15
C THR A 211 46.80 -30.41 -37.00
N ALA A 212 46.55 -31.72 -36.90
CA ALA A 212 47.40 -32.82 -37.37
C ALA A 212 46.51 -34.08 -37.31
N GLU A 213 46.40 -35.00 -38.24
CA GLU A 213 47.17 -35.37 -39.42
C GLU A 213 46.30 -36.38 -40.20
N PHE A 214 46.58 -36.48 -41.49
CA PHE A 214 45.81 -37.18 -42.52
C PHE A 214 46.01 -38.71 -42.45
N THR A 215 44.95 -39.52 -42.47
CA THR A 215 44.94 -40.86 -43.14
C THR A 215 43.49 -41.35 -43.32
N PRO A 216 43.04 -41.72 -44.54
CA PRO A 216 41.73 -42.32 -44.77
C PRO A 216 41.82 -43.85 -44.93
N ALA A 217 40.93 -44.59 -44.25
CA ALA A 217 40.53 -45.94 -44.65
C ALA A 217 39.19 -46.35 -44.00
N HIS A 218 38.09 -46.15 -44.75
CA HIS A 218 37.02 -47.14 -45.09
C HIS A 218 36.30 -47.99 -44.00
N PRO A 219 35.14 -48.64 -44.31
CA PRO A 219 33.82 -48.12 -43.90
C PRO A 219 32.95 -49.09 -43.08
N ALA A 220 31.73 -48.61 -42.78
CA ALA A 220 30.50 -49.33 -42.43
C ALA A 220 30.37 -49.89 -41.00
N GLY A 221 29.30 -49.46 -40.33
CA GLY A 221 28.86 -49.97 -39.04
C GLY A 221 27.65 -49.21 -38.51
N SER A 222 26.47 -49.61 -38.96
CA SER A 222 25.18 -49.27 -38.36
C SER A 222 25.16 -49.60 -36.87
N HIS A 223 24.55 -48.76 -36.03
CA HIS A 223 23.56 -49.21 -35.05
C HIS A 223 22.84 -48.03 -34.40
N TYR A 224 21.53 -47.99 -34.63
CA TYR A 224 20.53 -47.27 -33.85
C TYR A 224 20.36 -47.98 -32.51
N SER A 225 20.01 -47.19 -31.47
CA SER A 225 19.45 -47.52 -30.14
C SER A 225 20.28 -46.92 -28.99
N ASP A 226 19.83 -45.81 -28.40
CA ASP A 226 18.81 -45.77 -27.34
C ASP A 226 19.39 -46.12 -25.96
N ARG A 227 19.77 -45.08 -25.17
CA ARG A 227 19.76 -45.18 -23.70
C ARG A 227 19.81 -43.83 -22.99
N ALA A 228 18.70 -43.55 -22.31
CA ALA A 228 18.57 -42.93 -20.99
C ALA A 228 19.17 -41.53 -20.76
N ASN A 229 18.33 -40.53 -21.04
CA ASN A 229 18.25 -39.30 -20.26
C ASN A 229 17.60 -39.63 -18.89
N GLN A 230 18.35 -39.52 -17.80
CA GLN A 230 17.79 -39.31 -16.46
C GLN A 230 18.40 -38.03 -15.88
N PRO A 231 17.60 -36.99 -15.62
CA PRO A 231 17.99 -35.95 -14.69
C PRO A 231 17.68 -36.40 -13.25
N GLU A 232 18.73 -36.55 -12.44
CA GLU A 232 18.63 -36.69 -10.99
C GLU A 232 17.97 -35.43 -10.41
N PHE A 233 16.70 -35.57 -10.00
CA PHE A 233 16.05 -34.61 -9.12
C PHE A 233 16.63 -34.75 -7.72
N HIS A 234 17.56 -33.86 -7.37
CA HIS A 234 17.89 -33.60 -5.97
C HIS A 234 16.67 -32.99 -5.27
N ARG A 235 15.92 -33.84 -4.57
CA ARG A 235 15.00 -33.44 -3.50
C ARG A 235 15.81 -32.77 -2.39
N SER A 236 15.58 -31.48 -2.16
CA SER A 236 15.92 -30.84 -0.89
C SER A 236 14.64 -30.55 -0.10
N PRO A 237 14.58 -30.86 1.22
CA PRO A 237 13.35 -30.83 1.99
C PRO A 237 13.29 -29.57 2.86
N HIS A 238 12.58 -28.53 2.42
CA HIS A 238 12.09 -27.50 3.36
C HIS A 238 10.59 -27.32 3.21
N ARG A 239 9.88 -28.07 4.08
CA ARG A 239 8.50 -27.83 4.48
C ARG A 239 8.41 -26.43 5.09
N VAL A 240 7.60 -25.57 4.50
CA VAL A 240 6.99 -24.43 5.21
C VAL A 240 5.47 -24.67 5.16
N PRO A 241 4.79 -24.80 6.30
CA PRO A 241 3.36 -25.06 6.33
C PRO A 241 2.57 -23.78 6.00
N LEU A 242 1.68 -23.92 5.02
CA LEU A 242 0.55 -23.03 4.76
C LEU A 242 -0.42 -23.10 5.95
N CYS A 243 -0.54 -22.02 6.72
CA CYS A 243 -1.71 -21.81 7.58
C CYS A 243 -2.81 -21.14 6.74
N ILE A 244 -3.66 -21.98 6.17
CA ILE A 244 -5.00 -21.61 5.72
C ILE A 244 -5.89 -21.62 6.95
N THR A 245 -6.27 -20.45 7.46
CA THR A 245 -7.43 -20.33 8.35
C THR A 245 -8.36 -19.25 7.84
N SER A 246 -9.38 -19.71 7.13
CA SER A 246 -10.69 -19.09 6.99
C SER A 246 -11.26 -18.77 8.38
N CYS A 247 -11.67 -17.52 8.62
CA CYS A 247 -12.62 -17.17 9.68
C CYS A 247 -13.45 -15.92 9.30
N HIS A 248 -14.70 -16.20 8.92
CA HIS A 248 -15.92 -15.48 9.29
C HIS A 248 -16.15 -14.02 8.87
N ASN A 249 -16.89 -13.91 7.76
CA ASN A 249 -18.10 -13.11 7.54
C ASN A 249 -18.67 -12.34 8.76
N LYS A 250 -18.74 -11.01 8.66
CA LYS A 250 -19.80 -10.20 9.30
C LYS A 250 -20.39 -9.24 8.27
N ARG A 251 -21.62 -9.56 7.85
CA ARG A 251 -22.54 -8.63 7.18
C ARG A 251 -22.82 -7.46 8.11
N VAL A 252 -22.63 -6.23 7.62
CA VAL A 252 -23.35 -5.06 8.15
C VAL A 252 -24.21 -4.54 7.01
N THR A 253 -25.51 -4.75 7.20
CA THR A 253 -26.59 -4.23 6.37
C THR A 253 -26.67 -2.71 6.57
N ALA A 254 -26.35 -1.92 5.55
CA ALA A 254 -26.67 -0.50 5.53
C ALA A 254 -27.84 -0.28 4.56
N SER A 255 -29.04 -0.14 5.12
CA SER A 255 -30.20 0.39 4.41
C SER A 255 -29.96 1.85 4.06
N VAL A 256 -29.68 2.15 2.79
CA VAL A 256 -29.73 3.51 2.27
C VAL A 256 -31.18 3.83 1.91
N ARG A 257 -31.81 4.72 2.69
CA ARG A 257 -33.05 5.39 2.30
C ARG A 257 -32.77 6.32 1.13
N LEU A 258 -33.45 6.07 0.01
CA LEU A 258 -33.60 7.03 -1.08
C LEU A 258 -34.53 8.15 -0.61
N SER A 259 -33.97 9.33 -0.32
CA SER A 259 -34.74 10.59 -0.28
C SER A 259 -34.59 11.29 -1.62
N SER A 260 -35.51 11.00 -2.53
CA SER A 260 -35.76 11.79 -3.72
C SER A 260 -36.34 13.14 -3.31
N THR A 261 -35.61 14.23 -3.55
CA THR A 261 -36.16 15.59 -3.50
C THR A 261 -36.13 16.14 -4.92
N PHE A 262 -37.29 16.15 -5.58
CA PHE A 262 -37.53 16.93 -6.79
C PHE A 262 -37.80 18.39 -6.39
N PRO A 263 -37.20 19.40 -7.04
CA PRO A 263 -37.78 20.72 -7.05
C PRO A 263 -38.78 20.82 -8.22
N ALA A 264 -40.02 21.15 -7.86
CA ALA A 264 -41.00 21.77 -8.74
C ALA A 264 -40.90 23.30 -8.61
N HIS A 265 -41.49 24.00 -9.60
CA HIS A 265 -41.68 25.45 -9.75
C HIS A 265 -40.58 26.18 -10.54
N ALA A 266 -40.90 27.07 -11.47
CA ALA A 266 -42.17 27.51 -12.07
C ALA A 266 -41.81 28.30 -13.34
#